data_AF-A0A9D9L9L9-F1
#
_entry.id   AF-A0A9D9L9L9-F1
#
_cell.length_a   1.000
_cell.length_b   1.000
_cell.length_c   1.000
_cell.angle_alpha   90.00
_cell.angle_beta   90.00
_cell.angle_gamma   90.00
#
_symmetry.space_group_name_H-M   'P 1'
#
loop_
_entity.id
_entity.type
_entity.pdbx_description
1 polymer ?
#
loop_
_entity_poly.entity_id
_entity_poly.type
_entity_poly.pdbx_seq_one_letter_code
_entity_poly.pdbx_strand_id
1 'polypeptide(L)'
;MKDRTYFDGITPCGENCTGCKKKQDGICMGCIEADGYVPEWKESGRCRIFACVREHGALFCGVCREFPCEKVTELLHWKKDPVGELSQLAEQYRQI
;
A
#
# COMPACT_ATOMS: atom_id res chain seq x y z
N MET A 1 -6.90 13.33 -20.02
CA MET A 1 -7.00 11.86 -20.11
C MET A 1 -7.05 11.36 -18.67
N LYS A 2 -8.15 10.75 -18.23
CA LYS A 2 -8.22 10.19 -16.87
C LYS A 2 -7.30 8.97 -16.87
N ASP A 3 -6.15 9.09 -16.22
CA ASP A 3 -5.26 7.96 -15.96
C ASP A 3 -6.11 6.82 -15.41
N ARG A 4 -6.24 5.74 -16.19
CA ARG A 4 -6.70 4.46 -15.69
C ARG A 4 -5.57 3.98 -14.78
N THR A 5 -5.59 4.42 -13.53
CA THR A 5 -4.69 3.89 -12.50
C THR A 5 -4.92 2.39 -12.48
N TYR A 6 -3.99 1.60 -13.02
CA TYR A 6 -4.02 0.16 -12.87
C TYR A 6 -3.77 -0.13 -11.40
N PHE A 7 -4.82 -0.50 -10.68
CA PHE A 7 -4.77 -0.78 -9.26
C PHE A 7 -3.97 -2.04 -8.92
N ASP A 8 -3.59 -2.83 -9.94
CA ASP A 8 -2.68 -3.98 -9.82
C ASP A 8 -1.34 -3.61 -9.19
N GLY A 9 -0.89 -2.36 -9.37
CA GLY A 9 0.36 -1.85 -8.80
C GLY A 9 0.21 -1.19 -7.43
N ILE A 10 -1.02 -1.04 -6.91
CA ILE A 10 -1.26 -0.41 -5.61
C ILE A 10 -0.85 -1.34 -4.49
N THR A 11 0.06 -0.84 -3.68
CA THR A 11 0.60 -1.51 -2.51
C THR A 11 -0.35 -1.36 -1.31
N PRO A 12 -0.22 -2.22 -0.28
CA PRO A 12 -1.08 -2.14 0.90
C PRO A 12 -1.11 -0.81 1.65
N CYS A 13 -0.05 0.00 1.56
CA CYS A 13 0.01 1.36 2.13
C CYS A 13 -0.56 2.46 1.23
N GLY A 14 -1.07 2.13 0.04
CA GLY A 14 -1.63 3.09 -0.93
C GLY A 14 -0.62 3.68 -1.92
N GLU A 15 0.67 3.33 -1.82
CA GLU A 15 1.69 3.70 -2.82
C GLU A 15 1.58 2.82 -4.07
N ASN A 16 2.28 3.16 -5.16
CA ASN A 16 2.29 2.37 -6.39
C ASN A 16 3.71 1.91 -6.77
N CYS A 17 3.94 0.59 -6.83
CA CYS A 17 5.25 0.05 -7.19
C CYS A 17 5.60 0.24 -8.67
N THR A 18 4.61 0.43 -9.56
CA THR A 18 4.82 0.58 -11.01
C THR A 18 5.65 1.81 -11.36
N GLY A 19 5.50 2.89 -10.59
CA GLY A 19 6.25 4.15 -10.77
C GLY A 19 7.53 4.24 -9.94
N CYS A 20 7.89 3.21 -9.18
CA CYS A 20 9.03 3.26 -8.27
C CYS A 20 10.35 3.00 -9.01
N LYS A 21 11.23 4.02 -9.08
CA LYS A 21 12.56 3.89 -9.71
C LYS A 21 13.37 2.72 -9.17
N LYS A 22 13.41 2.52 -7.84
CA LYS A 22 14.15 1.39 -7.23
C LYS A 22 13.67 0.02 -7.72
N LYS A 23 12.37 -0.13 -7.98
CA LYS A 23 11.79 -1.36 -8.54
C LYS A 23 12.14 -1.51 -10.02
N GLN A 24 12.07 -0.41 -10.78
CA GLN A 24 12.44 -0.37 -12.19
C GLN A 24 13.94 -0.68 -12.41
N ASP A 25 14.80 -0.21 -11.51
CA ASP A 25 16.25 -0.44 -11.54
C ASP A 25 16.64 -1.83 -11.00
N GLY A 26 15.68 -2.67 -10.60
CA GLY A 26 15.91 -4.01 -10.05
C GLY A 26 16.51 -4.04 -8.64
N ILE A 27 16.64 -2.88 -7.99
CA ILE A 27 17.18 -2.73 -6.62
C ILE A 27 16.17 -3.26 -5.59
N CYS A 28 14.87 -3.10 -5.86
CA CYS A 28 13.79 -3.51 -4.99
C CYS A 28 12.87 -4.53 -5.64
N MET A 29 12.56 -5.62 -4.95
CA MET A 29 11.57 -6.61 -5.40
C MET A 29 10.13 -6.09 -5.33
N GLY A 30 9.85 -5.01 -4.59
CA GLY A 30 8.49 -4.53 -4.38
C GLY A 30 7.74 -5.36 -3.34
N CYS A 31 6.87 -4.71 -2.57
CA CYS A 31 6.22 -5.38 -1.43
C CYS A 31 5.15 -6.38 -1.85
N ILE A 32 4.51 -6.22 -3.01
CA ILE A 32 3.49 -7.14 -3.53
C ILE A 32 4.14 -8.49 -3.88
N GLU A 33 5.19 -8.46 -4.69
CA GLU A 33 5.91 -9.65 -5.15
C GLU A 33 6.73 -10.31 -4.04
N ALA A 34 7.22 -9.53 -3.06
CA ALA A 34 7.93 -10.04 -1.91
C ALA A 34 7.01 -10.47 -0.74
N ASP A 35 5.68 -10.45 -0.90
CA ASP A 35 4.71 -10.75 0.16
C ASP A 35 4.93 -9.94 1.47
N GLY A 36 5.40 -8.70 1.32
CA GLY A 36 5.76 -7.81 2.42
C GLY A 36 7.15 -8.05 3.02
N TYR A 37 7.91 -9.06 2.55
CA TYR A 37 9.28 -9.37 2.97
C TYR A 37 10.32 -8.77 2.00
N VAL A 38 10.30 -7.45 1.85
CA VAL A 38 11.23 -6.78 0.92
C VAL A 38 12.68 -7.00 1.39
N PRO A 39 13.56 -7.59 0.56
CA PRO A 39 14.92 -7.98 0.98
C PRO A 39 15.76 -6.84 1.56
N GLU A 40 15.62 -5.62 1.00
CA GLU A 40 16.31 -4.43 1.49
C GLU A 40 15.91 -4.02 2.92
N TRP A 41 14.78 -4.53 3.41
CA TRP A 41 14.26 -4.28 4.76
C TRP A 41 14.18 -5.57 5.58
N LYS A 42 14.99 -6.58 5.25
CA LYS A 42 14.95 -7.90 5.90
C LYS A 42 15.00 -7.84 7.43
N GLU A 43 15.72 -6.86 7.99
CA GLU A 43 15.87 -6.66 9.44
C GLU A 43 14.57 -6.19 10.10
N SER A 44 13.68 -5.54 9.35
CA SER A 44 12.35 -5.15 9.80
C SER A 44 11.33 -6.29 9.73
N GLY A 45 11.71 -7.44 9.13
CA GLY A 45 10.81 -8.56 8.89
C GLY A 45 9.70 -8.23 7.89
N ARG A 46 8.52 -8.81 8.07
CA ARG A 46 7.35 -8.55 7.20
C ARG A 46 6.79 -7.17 7.49
N CYS A 47 6.48 -6.41 6.43
CA CYS A 47 5.81 -5.13 6.55
C CYS A 47 4.47 -5.27 7.32
N ARG A 48 4.33 -4.54 8.42
CA ARG A 48 3.16 -4.63 9.32
C ARG A 48 1.85 -4.25 8.63
N ILE A 49 1.86 -3.24 7.76
CA ILE A 49 0.64 -2.85 7.04
C ILE A 49 0.25 -3.86 5.96
N PHE A 50 1.24 -4.48 5.33
CA PHE A 50 1.03 -5.56 4.38
C PHE A 50 0.34 -6.73 5.08
N ALA A 51 0.90 -7.17 6.22
CA ALA A 51 0.32 -8.23 7.03
C ALA A 51 -1.13 -7.93 7.45
N CYS A 52 -1.39 -6.71 7.95
CA CYS A 52 -2.72 -6.25 8.34
C CYS A 52 -3.73 -6.31 7.18
N VAL A 53 -3.38 -5.73 6.02
CA VAL A 53 -4.24 -5.72 4.83
C VAL A 53 -4.53 -7.14 4.33
N ARG A 54 -3.54 -8.04 4.35
CA ARG A 54 -3.72 -9.44 3.97
C ARG A 54 -4.62 -10.21 4.94
N GLU A 55 -4.43 -10.02 6.24
CA GLU A 55 -5.27 -10.63 7.28
C GLU A 55 -6.74 -10.22 7.13
N HIS A 56 -6.98 -8.96 6.73
CA HIS A 56 -8.32 -8.42 6.54
C HIS A 56 -8.89 -8.67 5.12
N GLY A 57 -8.14 -9.36 4.25
CA GLY A 57 -8.55 -9.64 2.87
C GLY A 57 -8.75 -8.39 2.00
N ALA A 58 -8.12 -7.27 2.37
CA ALA A 58 -8.21 -6.02 1.62
C ALA A 58 -7.11 -5.94 0.54
N LEU A 59 -7.33 -5.11 -0.50
CA LEU A 59 -6.30 -4.83 -1.50
C LEU A 59 -5.25 -3.84 -0.94
N PHE A 60 -5.73 -2.77 -0.30
CA PHE A 60 -4.93 -1.79 0.41
C PHE A 60 -5.73 -1.20 1.57
N CYS A 61 -5.06 -0.46 2.45
CA CYS A 61 -5.64 -0.02 3.71
C CYS A 61 -6.95 0.79 3.52
N GLY A 62 -7.03 1.69 2.53
CA GLY A 62 -8.21 2.52 2.27
C GLY A 62 -9.48 1.77 1.84
N VAL A 63 -9.36 0.52 1.35
CA VAL A 63 -10.52 -0.34 1.00
C VAL A 63 -10.82 -1.41 2.04
N CYS A 64 -10.08 -1.43 3.15
CA CYS A 64 -10.40 -2.29 4.27
C CYS A 64 -11.77 -1.92 4.84
N ARG A 65 -12.55 -2.93 5.23
CA ARG A 65 -13.90 -2.75 5.83
C ARG A 65 -13.87 -1.96 7.14
N GLU A 66 -12.74 -1.96 7.83
CA GLU A 66 -12.54 -1.29 9.12
C GLU A 66 -11.91 0.09 8.94
N PHE A 67 -11.63 0.51 7.71
CA PHE A 67 -11.03 1.80 7.44
C PHE A 67 -12.07 2.93 7.52
N PRO A 68 -11.75 4.07 8.16
CA PRO A 68 -10.50 4.36 8.87
C PRO A 68 -10.44 3.72 10.27
N CYS A 69 -9.27 3.21 10.67
CA CYS A 69 -9.03 2.61 12.00
C CYS A 69 -7.79 3.21 12.68
N GLU A 70 -7.66 3.06 14.00
CA GLU A 70 -6.54 3.62 14.79
C GLU A 70 -5.17 3.13 14.30
N LYS A 71 -5.09 1.87 13.84
CA LYS A 71 -3.84 1.29 13.33
C LYS A 71 -3.29 2.03 12.11
N VAL A 72 -4.12 2.75 11.34
CA VAL A 72 -3.64 3.41 10.12
C VAL A 72 -2.62 4.50 10.41
N THR A 73 -2.87 5.34 11.42
CA THR A 73 -1.97 6.44 11.79
C THR A 73 -0.72 5.92 12.49
N GLU A 74 -0.83 4.84 13.26
CA GLU A 74 0.32 4.16 13.87
C GLU A 74 1.22 3.51 12.82
N LEU A 75 0.62 2.78 11.87
CA LEU A 75 1.36 2.04 10.85
C LEU A 75 1.86 2.92 9.71
N LEU A 76 1.25 4.10 9.48
CA LEU A 76 1.66 5.07 8.45
C LEU A 76 2.08 6.41 9.06
N HIS A 77 2.74 6.37 10.23
CA HIS A 77 3.15 7.58 10.96
C HIS A 77 4.07 8.52 10.17
N TRP A 78 4.66 8.05 9.05
CA TRP A 78 5.49 8.85 8.15
C TRP A 78 4.69 9.63 7.10
N LYS A 79 3.40 9.31 6.89
CA LYS A 79 2.51 10.08 6.01
C LYS A 79 1.93 11.26 6.79
N LYS A 80 1.80 12.41 6.11
CA LYS A 80 1.25 13.63 6.72
C LYS A 80 -0.26 13.49 7.00
N ASP A 81 -0.99 12.90 6.07
CA ASP A 81 -2.42 12.62 6.20
C ASP A 81 -2.75 11.24 5.62
N PRO A 82 -2.43 10.14 6.33
CA PRO A 82 -2.66 8.80 5.81
C PRO A 82 -4.14 8.51 5.59
N VAL A 83 -5.04 9.07 6.41
CA VAL A 83 -6.48 8.82 6.27
C VAL A 83 -7.04 9.53 5.04
N GLY A 84 -6.72 10.81 4.84
CA GLY A 84 -7.18 11.58 3.68
C GLY A 84 -6.67 11.00 2.35
N GLU A 85 -5.36 10.72 2.26
CA GLU A 85 -4.75 10.12 1.08
C GLU A 85 -5.38 8.76 0.72
N LEU A 86 -5.53 7.87 1.70
CA LEU A 86 -6.12 6.54 1.49
C LEU A 86 -7.63 6.60 1.19
N SER A 87 -8.36 7.56 1.77
CA SER A 87 -9.77 7.77 1.46
C SER A 87 -9.96 8.19 0.00
N GLN A 88 -9.15 9.15 -0.46
CA GLN A 88 -9.20 9.60 -1.86
C GLN A 88 -8.84 8.47 -2.83
N LEU A 89 -7.84 7.67 -2.51
CA LEU A 89 -7.47 6.50 -3.32
C LEU A 89 -8.58 5.44 -3.33
N ALA A 90 -9.25 5.20 -2.20
CA ALA A 90 -10.38 4.28 -2.11
C ALA A 90 -11.60 4.77 -2.89
N GLU A 91 -11.87 6.07 -2.90
CA GLU A 91 -12.91 6.66 -3.75
C GLU A 91 -12.60 6.41 -5.23
N GLN A 92 -11.37 6.67 -5.67
CA GLN A 92 -10.95 6.38 -7.05
C GLN A 92 -11.12 4.89 -7.40
N TYR A 93 -10.76 3.98 -6.47
CA TYR A 93 -10.91 2.54 -6.65
C TYR A 93 -12.38 2.09 -6.77
N ARG A 94 -13.33 2.78 -6.13
CA ARG A 94 -14.75 2.42 -6.18
C ARG A 94 -15.47 2.93 -7.44
N GLN A 95 -14.81 3.77 -8.24
CA GLN A 95 -15.38 4.38 -9.46
C GLN A 95 -14.97 3.66 -10.75
N ILE A 96 -14.17 2.60 -10.64
CA ILE A 96 -13.82 1.67 -11.72
C ILE A 96 -14.68 0.42 -11.65
#